data_AF-A0A8E0RMH8-F1
#
_entry.id   AF-A0A8E0RMH8-F1
#
_cell.length_a   1.000
_cell.length_b   1.000
_cell.length_c   1.000
_cell.angle_alpha   90.00
_cell.angle_beta   90.00
_cell.angle_gamma   90.00
#
_symmetry.space_group_name_H-M   'P 1'
#
loop_
_entity.id
_entity.type
_entity.pdbx_description
1 polymer ?
#
loop_
_entity_poly.entity_id
_entity_poly.type
_entity_poly.pdbx_seq_one_letter_code
_entity_poly.pdbx_strand_id
1 'polypeptide(L)'
;MYRLADVYLRAPHLRDPMKALSILLGPVDDAYKSTVGGLFKDRKQNNFFHGVWRIPTSDIDRSGNFAAHMFRSVSLTLDTLSERGDWRHLVHIFHQLRKQPPEDKRGFLGEGDRVYLARRAFNLIQPTLLIWLNQLSRSLSGNMQNLLAAVAHSGHVDDPSVAPQALSSSDPSQMGSFINLETLTQIYRLHCVSYSRNCLPGVSPNRTNKESSPSGGPNDGPSSLGALEISGFAEVLTLAYRLCPSAWVSLTDL
;
A
#
# COMPACT_ATOMS: atom_id res chain seq x y z
N MET A 1 18.12 12.38 7.60
CA MET A 1 16.80 11.73 7.44
C MET A 1 16.93 10.28 6.97
N TYR A 2 17.29 10.00 5.70
CA TYR A 2 17.45 8.62 5.19
C TYR A 2 18.26 7.69 6.10
N ARG A 3 19.52 8.05 6.39
CA ARG A 3 20.41 7.23 7.22
C ARG A 3 19.85 6.97 8.62
N LEU A 4 19.11 7.93 9.17
CA LEU A 4 18.50 7.78 10.49
C LEU A 4 17.32 6.80 10.43
N ALA A 5 16.43 6.96 9.45
CA ALA A 5 15.34 6.00 9.22
C ALA A 5 15.89 4.59 8.97
N ASP A 6 16.99 4.49 8.23
CA ASP A 6 17.67 3.25 7.93
C ASP A 6 18.23 2.55 9.19
N VAL A 7 18.77 3.31 10.14
CA VAL A 7 19.18 2.79 11.45
C VAL A 7 17.99 2.20 12.19
N TYR A 8 16.86 2.89 12.24
CA TYR A 8 15.61 2.38 12.85
C TYR A 8 15.04 1.14 12.15
N LEU A 9 15.49 0.80 10.95
CA LEU A 9 15.04 -0.40 10.25
C LEU A 9 16.04 -1.56 10.40
N ARG A 10 17.34 -1.28 10.40
CA ARG A 10 18.37 -2.32 10.36
C ARG A 10 19.03 -2.63 11.71
N ALA A 11 19.08 -1.68 12.63
CA ALA A 11 19.72 -1.89 13.93
C ALA A 11 18.77 -2.69 14.86
N PRO A 12 19.08 -3.94 15.23
CA PRO A 12 18.12 -4.78 15.97
C PRO A 12 17.67 -4.19 17.30
N HIS A 13 18.60 -3.52 18.00
CA HIS A 13 18.36 -2.91 19.32
C HIS A 13 17.62 -1.56 19.25
N LEU A 14 17.45 -0.99 18.05
CA LEU A 14 16.71 0.26 17.82
C LEU A 14 15.58 0.06 16.81
N ARG A 15 15.23 -1.18 16.45
CA ARG A 15 14.32 -1.43 15.34
C ARG A 15 12.92 -0.88 15.66
N ASP A 16 12.55 0.18 14.96
CA ASP A 16 11.25 0.84 15.05
C ASP A 16 10.81 1.31 13.65
N PRO A 17 10.10 0.46 12.90
CA PRO A 17 9.62 0.80 11.57
C PRO A 17 8.64 1.99 11.55
N MET A 18 7.87 2.19 12.61
CA MET A 18 6.90 3.29 12.68
C MET A 18 7.60 4.62 12.84
N LYS A 19 8.67 4.66 13.64
CA LYS A 19 9.54 5.83 13.75
C LYS A 19 10.34 6.09 12.48
N ALA A 20 10.79 5.04 11.79
CA ALA A 20 11.40 5.20 10.47
C ALA A 20 10.43 5.84 9.47
N LEU A 21 9.17 5.37 9.43
CA LEU A 21 8.11 5.98 8.61
C LEU A 21 7.79 7.40 9.06
N SER A 22 7.79 7.72 10.36
CA SER A 22 7.50 9.08 10.81
C SER A 22 8.59 10.08 10.42
N ILE A 23 9.86 9.65 10.43
CA ILE A 23 10.99 10.40 9.91
C ILE A 23 10.87 10.63 8.39
N LEU A 24 10.30 9.68 7.64
CA LEU A 24 10.20 9.78 6.18
C LEU A 24 8.93 10.50 5.71
N LEU A 25 7.75 10.12 6.18
CA LEU A 25 6.44 10.61 5.70
C LEU A 25 5.81 11.69 6.59
N GLY A 26 6.36 11.92 7.79
CA GLY A 26 5.73 12.72 8.84
C GLY A 26 5.00 11.85 9.87
N PRO A 27 4.62 12.42 11.02
CA PRO A 27 3.98 11.66 12.11
C PRO A 27 2.70 10.98 11.62
N VAL A 28 2.67 9.66 11.77
CA VAL A 28 1.50 8.82 11.46
C VAL A 28 0.48 8.87 12.61
N ASP A 29 0.97 9.17 13.81
CA ASP A 29 0.21 9.29 15.06
C ASP A 29 0.94 10.29 15.98
N ASP A 30 0.22 10.89 16.93
CA ASP A 30 0.75 11.84 17.91
C ASP A 30 1.90 11.25 18.74
N ALA A 31 1.90 9.92 18.93
CA ALA A 31 2.97 9.19 19.60
C ALA A 31 4.32 9.24 18.86
N TYR A 32 4.32 9.44 17.54
CA TYR A 32 5.53 9.43 16.70
C TYR A 32 5.92 10.82 16.19
N LYS A 33 5.62 11.87 16.98
CA LYS A 33 6.10 13.23 16.70
C LYS A 33 7.62 13.25 16.62
N SER A 34 8.14 13.30 15.40
CA SER A 34 9.56 13.48 15.14
C SER A 34 9.96 14.92 15.47
N THR A 35 11.04 15.08 16.24
CA THR A 35 11.66 16.39 16.50
C THR A 35 12.15 17.06 15.22
N VAL A 36 12.50 16.26 14.21
CA VAL A 36 12.84 16.71 12.86
C VAL A 36 11.68 16.30 11.95
N GLY A 37 10.83 17.26 11.57
CA GLY A 37 9.62 16.96 10.78
C GLY A 37 9.92 16.10 9.53
N GLY A 38 8.99 15.21 9.17
CA GLY A 38 9.24 14.17 8.17
C GLY A 38 9.68 14.68 6.79
N LEU A 39 10.58 13.93 6.13
CA LEU A 39 11.22 14.32 4.86
C LEU A 39 10.22 14.62 3.74
N PHE A 40 9.16 13.82 3.63
CA PHE A 40 8.09 13.90 2.63
C PHE A 40 6.75 14.35 3.26
N LYS A 41 6.81 15.05 4.40
CA LYS A 41 5.60 15.48 5.12
C LYS A 41 4.73 16.43 4.28
N ASP A 42 5.34 17.39 3.58
CA ASP A 42 4.63 18.41 2.78
C ASP A 42 4.45 17.98 1.31
N ARG A 43 4.36 16.67 1.05
CA ARG A 43 4.09 16.10 -0.28
C ARG A 43 2.69 16.50 -0.76
N LYS A 44 2.54 16.74 -2.06
CA LYS A 44 1.26 17.05 -2.70
C LYS A 44 0.78 15.90 -3.57
N GLN A 45 -0.51 15.88 -3.89
CA GLN A 45 -1.12 14.86 -4.75
C GLN A 45 -0.39 14.67 -6.10
N ASN A 46 0.16 15.76 -6.65
CA ASN A 46 0.84 15.77 -7.95
C ASN A 46 2.37 15.97 -7.85
N ASN A 47 2.92 16.01 -6.64
CA ASN A 47 4.35 16.21 -6.44
C ASN A 47 4.79 15.62 -5.10
N PHE A 48 5.41 14.44 -5.17
CA PHE A 48 5.91 13.75 -3.98
C PHE A 48 6.96 14.55 -3.21
N PHE A 49 7.79 15.33 -3.92
CA PHE A 49 8.93 16.04 -3.35
C PHE A 49 8.64 17.51 -3.01
N HIS A 50 7.37 17.93 -3.01
CA HIS A 50 7.00 19.34 -2.87
C HIS A 50 7.60 20.01 -1.60
N GLY A 51 7.66 19.31 -0.47
CA GLY A 51 8.24 19.84 0.77
C GLY A 51 9.77 19.93 0.79
N VAL A 52 10.43 19.11 -0.03
CA VAL A 52 11.90 18.96 0.01
C VAL A 52 12.61 20.23 -0.47
N TRP A 53 11.98 21.00 -1.38
CA TRP A 53 12.45 22.31 -1.85
C TRP A 53 12.70 23.35 -0.75
N ARG A 54 12.09 23.17 0.42
CA ARG A 54 12.18 24.13 1.53
C ARG A 54 13.27 23.77 2.54
N ILE A 55 13.93 22.63 2.37
CA ILE A 55 15.04 22.23 3.23
C ILE A 55 16.26 23.10 2.86
N PRO A 56 16.92 23.76 3.82
CA PRO A 56 18.03 24.69 3.54
C PRO A 56 19.14 24.06 2.70
N THR A 57 19.69 24.82 1.74
CA THR A 57 20.74 24.35 0.83
C THR A 57 21.98 23.84 1.57
N SER A 58 22.31 24.41 2.75
CA SER A 58 23.41 23.93 3.61
C SER A 58 23.26 22.47 4.08
N ASP A 59 22.03 21.97 4.17
CA ASP A 59 21.72 20.59 4.55
C ASP A 59 21.73 19.64 3.34
N ILE A 60 21.54 20.19 2.14
CA ILE A 60 21.44 19.46 0.87
C ILE A 60 22.82 19.33 0.20
N ASP A 61 23.59 20.42 0.11
CA ASP A 61 24.90 20.48 -0.57
C ASP A 61 25.97 19.59 0.08
N ARG A 62 25.79 19.22 1.36
CA ARG A 62 26.69 18.29 2.08
C ARG A 62 26.48 16.83 1.67
N SER A 63 25.33 16.52 1.07
CA SER A 63 24.97 15.15 0.69
C SER A 63 25.40 14.90 -0.76
N GLY A 64 26.52 14.22 -0.96
CA GLY A 64 26.96 13.80 -2.29
C GLY A 64 25.82 13.14 -3.08
N ASN A 65 25.73 13.43 -4.39
CA ASN A 65 24.61 13.08 -5.27
C ASN A 65 23.24 13.01 -4.55
N PHE A 66 22.71 14.18 -4.19
CA PHE A 66 21.41 14.34 -3.54
C PHE A 66 20.27 13.52 -4.18
N ALA A 67 20.28 13.35 -5.51
CA ALA A 67 19.31 12.52 -6.20
C ALA A 67 19.39 11.04 -5.79
N ALA A 68 20.60 10.51 -5.60
CA ALA A 68 20.79 9.17 -5.07
C ALA A 68 20.25 9.04 -3.63
N HIS A 69 20.37 10.08 -2.81
CA HIS A 69 19.78 10.10 -1.48
C HIS A 69 18.25 10.14 -1.52
N MET A 70 17.65 10.93 -2.41
CA MET A 70 16.20 10.92 -2.61
C MET A 70 15.71 9.56 -3.09
N PHE A 71 16.39 8.96 -4.07
CA PHE A 71 16.07 7.63 -4.57
C PHE A 71 16.06 6.59 -3.44
N ARG A 72 17.13 6.55 -2.64
CA ARG A 72 17.24 5.63 -1.50
C ARG A 72 16.17 5.89 -0.44
N SER A 73 15.81 7.16 -0.20
CA SER A 73 14.75 7.55 0.74
C SER A 73 13.38 7.06 0.30
N VAL A 74 13.06 7.19 -1.00
CA VAL A 74 11.80 6.67 -1.55
C VAL A 74 11.78 5.15 -1.50
N SER A 75 12.83 4.48 -1.99
CA SER A 75 12.94 3.02 -1.94
C SER A 75 12.76 2.47 -0.53
N LEU A 76 13.44 3.06 0.46
CA LEU A 76 13.31 2.66 1.86
C LEU A 76 11.87 2.83 2.38
N THR A 77 11.21 3.94 2.01
CA THR A 77 9.79 4.16 2.33
C THR A 77 8.91 3.06 1.74
N LEU A 78 9.09 2.74 0.46
CA LEU A 78 8.28 1.72 -0.23
C LEU A 78 8.45 0.34 0.41
N ASP A 79 9.68 -0.05 0.71
CA ASP A 79 9.97 -1.35 1.33
C ASP A 79 9.36 -1.43 2.73
N THR A 80 9.50 -0.36 3.53
CA THR A 80 8.93 -0.31 4.89
C THR A 80 7.41 -0.36 4.89
N LEU A 81 6.75 0.37 3.98
CA LEU A 81 5.29 0.30 3.83
C LEU A 81 4.83 -1.09 3.42
N SER A 82 5.57 -1.75 2.54
CA SER A 82 5.27 -3.10 2.09
C SER A 82 5.35 -4.13 3.21
N GLU A 83 6.45 -4.11 3.98
CA GLU A 83 6.62 -4.97 5.16
C GLU A 83 5.50 -4.80 6.20
N ARG A 84 4.96 -3.58 6.31
CA ARG A 84 3.91 -3.23 7.28
C ARG A 84 2.50 -3.51 6.80
N GLY A 85 2.30 -3.88 5.53
CA GLY A 85 0.95 -4.03 4.97
C GLY A 85 0.26 -2.70 4.64
N ASP A 86 0.99 -1.58 4.59
CA ASP A 86 0.40 -0.26 4.32
C ASP A 86 0.28 0.03 2.82
N TRP A 87 -0.66 -0.67 2.20
CA TRP A 87 -0.92 -0.58 0.76
C TRP A 87 -1.53 0.77 0.35
N ARG A 88 -2.24 1.45 1.24
CA ARG A 88 -2.89 2.74 0.94
C ARG A 88 -1.85 3.81 0.67
N HIS A 89 -0.83 3.91 1.53
CA HIS A 89 0.28 4.82 1.30
C HIS A 89 1.06 4.45 0.02
N LEU A 90 1.25 3.16 -0.29
CA LEU A 90 1.87 2.75 -1.56
C LEU A 90 1.06 3.24 -2.77
N VAL A 91 -0.27 3.14 -2.74
CA VAL A 91 -1.13 3.67 -3.81
C VAL A 91 -0.98 5.18 -3.94
N HIS A 92 -0.96 5.92 -2.84
CA HIS A 92 -0.77 7.37 -2.87
C HIS A 92 0.59 7.75 -3.46
N ILE A 93 1.67 7.11 -3.00
CA ILE A 93 3.03 7.36 -3.50
C ILE A 93 3.13 7.02 -4.98
N PHE A 94 2.54 5.91 -5.44
CA PHE A 94 2.47 5.58 -6.85
C PHE A 94 1.83 6.71 -7.68
N HIS A 95 0.70 7.26 -7.23
CA HIS A 95 0.03 8.36 -7.94
C HIS A 95 0.88 9.63 -7.95
N GLN A 96 1.51 9.96 -6.82
CA GLN A 96 2.36 11.15 -6.67
C GLN A 96 3.63 11.06 -7.51
N LEU A 97 4.21 9.86 -7.63
CA LEU A 97 5.41 9.61 -8.42
C LEU A 97 5.13 9.45 -9.91
N ARG A 98 3.93 9.01 -10.33
CA ARG A 98 3.62 8.85 -11.77
C ARG A 98 3.42 10.17 -12.48
N LYS A 99 2.99 11.22 -11.78
CA LYS A 99 2.85 12.57 -12.37
C LYS A 99 4.21 13.25 -12.47
N GLN A 100 4.51 13.80 -13.64
CA GLN A 100 5.73 14.55 -13.84
C GLN A 100 5.57 15.94 -13.19
N PRO A 101 6.48 16.36 -12.29
CA PRO A 101 6.51 17.74 -11.82
C PRO A 101 6.77 18.71 -12.98
N PRO A 102 6.31 19.97 -12.87
CA PRO A 102 6.67 21.04 -13.81
C PRO A 102 8.18 21.15 -14.04
N GLU A 103 8.61 21.58 -15.23
CA GLU A 103 10.02 21.72 -15.64
C GLU A 103 10.87 22.50 -14.62
N ASP A 104 10.33 23.59 -14.10
CA ASP A 104 10.93 24.47 -13.08
C ASP A 104 11.13 23.78 -11.72
N LYS A 105 10.57 22.57 -11.55
CA LYS A 105 10.58 21.77 -10.32
C LYS A 105 11.02 20.33 -10.54
N ARG A 106 11.78 20.07 -11.61
CA ARG A 106 12.31 18.73 -11.95
C ARG A 106 13.48 18.28 -11.09
N GLY A 107 14.15 19.19 -10.39
CA GLY A 107 15.31 18.84 -9.58
C GLY A 107 14.87 18.02 -8.39
N PHE A 108 15.17 16.71 -8.39
CA PHE A 108 15.50 15.83 -7.24
C PHE A 108 15.66 14.36 -7.67
N LEU A 109 14.95 13.94 -8.71
CA LEU A 109 15.12 12.63 -9.35
C LEU A 109 15.03 12.81 -10.86
N GLY A 110 15.86 12.08 -11.59
CA GLY A 110 15.70 11.95 -13.04
C GLY A 110 14.37 11.26 -13.39
N GLU A 111 13.89 11.51 -14.59
CA GLU A 111 12.65 10.90 -15.10
C GLU A 111 12.68 9.37 -15.01
N GLY A 112 13.81 8.74 -15.38
CA GLY A 112 13.99 7.30 -15.30
C GLY A 112 13.83 6.75 -13.88
N ASP A 113 14.47 7.37 -12.89
CA ASP A 113 14.38 6.97 -11.49
C ASP A 113 12.96 7.15 -10.94
N ARG A 114 12.31 8.27 -11.28
CA ARG A 114 10.92 8.54 -10.87
C ARG A 114 9.97 7.49 -11.43
N VAL A 115 10.05 7.18 -12.72
CA VAL A 115 9.22 6.16 -13.38
C VAL A 115 9.52 4.77 -12.82
N TYR A 116 10.78 4.45 -12.57
CA TYR A 116 11.19 3.19 -11.92
C TYR A 116 10.55 3.06 -10.53
N LEU A 117 10.64 4.09 -9.69
CA LEU A 117 10.06 4.07 -8.34
C LEU A 117 8.53 4.01 -8.37
N ALA A 118 7.88 4.69 -9.32
CA ALA A 118 6.43 4.58 -9.50
C ALA A 118 6.03 3.14 -9.87
N ARG A 119 6.77 2.51 -10.79
CA ARG A 119 6.53 1.10 -11.17
C ARG A 119 6.78 0.15 -10.01
N ARG A 120 7.86 0.36 -9.25
CA ARG A 120 8.17 -0.41 -8.04
C ARG A 120 7.05 -0.29 -7.01
N ALA A 121 6.60 0.93 -6.72
CA ALA A 121 5.48 1.19 -5.81
C ALA A 121 4.24 0.41 -6.24
N PHE A 122 3.88 0.47 -7.53
CA PHE A 122 2.73 -0.27 -8.07
C PHE A 122 2.86 -1.79 -7.87
N ASN A 123 4.03 -2.35 -8.19
CA ASN A 123 4.29 -3.79 -8.06
C ASN A 123 4.25 -4.26 -6.59
N LEU A 124 4.56 -3.39 -5.63
CA LEU A 124 4.48 -3.72 -4.21
C LEU A 124 3.05 -3.68 -3.66
N ILE A 125 2.08 -3.03 -4.33
CA ILE A 125 0.70 -2.89 -3.81
C ILE A 125 0.06 -4.26 -3.60
N GLN A 126 0.15 -5.17 -4.58
CA GLN A 126 -0.46 -6.50 -4.50
C GLN A 126 0.07 -7.34 -3.31
N PRO A 127 1.37 -7.62 -3.16
CA PRO A 127 1.87 -8.39 -2.03
C PRO A 127 1.58 -7.70 -0.68
N THR A 128 1.60 -6.37 -0.65
CA THR A 128 1.27 -5.59 0.56
C THR A 128 -0.21 -5.72 0.95
N LEU A 129 -1.12 -5.75 -0.03
CA LEU A 129 -2.55 -6.03 0.20
C LEU A 129 -2.74 -7.43 0.79
N LEU A 130 -2.03 -8.44 0.28
CA LEU A 130 -2.10 -9.80 0.83
C LEU A 130 -1.60 -9.86 2.28
N ILE A 131 -0.50 -9.16 2.61
CA ILE A 131 0.00 -9.04 3.98
C ILE A 131 -1.09 -8.43 4.88
N TRP A 132 -1.70 -7.32 4.44
CA TRP A 132 -2.76 -6.64 5.18
C TRP A 132 -4.00 -7.51 5.39
N LEU A 133 -4.50 -8.17 4.35
CA LEU A 133 -5.66 -9.06 4.45
C LEU A 133 -5.40 -10.24 5.40
N ASN A 134 -4.19 -10.82 5.37
CA ASN A 134 -3.80 -11.88 6.29
C ASN A 134 -3.74 -11.41 7.74
N GLN A 135 -3.17 -10.22 7.99
CA GLN A 135 -3.15 -9.62 9.31
C GLN A 135 -4.57 -9.35 9.83
N LEU A 136 -5.44 -8.83 8.96
CA LEU A 136 -6.85 -8.58 9.27
C LEU A 136 -7.59 -9.87 9.62
N SER A 137 -7.40 -10.93 8.83
CA SER A 137 -7.99 -12.25 9.07
C SER A 137 -7.59 -12.84 10.43
N ARG A 138 -6.30 -12.73 10.80
CA ARG A 138 -5.83 -13.19 12.13
C ARG A 138 -6.41 -12.38 13.27
N SER A 139 -6.49 -11.06 13.11
CA SER A 139 -7.10 -10.16 14.11
C SER A 139 -8.57 -10.50 14.35
N LEU A 140 -9.33 -10.68 13.26
CA LEU A 140 -10.72 -11.14 13.27
C LEU A 140 -10.88 -12.45 14.04
N SER A 141 -10.08 -13.46 13.70
CA SER A 141 -10.14 -14.77 14.36
C SER A 141 -9.81 -14.69 15.85
N GLY A 142 -8.81 -13.89 16.23
CA GLY A 142 -8.44 -13.67 17.63
C GLY A 142 -9.54 -12.98 18.43
N ASN A 143 -10.17 -11.95 17.86
CA ASN A 143 -11.30 -11.26 18.48
C ASN A 143 -12.49 -12.19 18.70
N MET A 144 -12.81 -13.04 17.71
CA MET A 144 -13.86 -14.05 17.86
C MET A 144 -13.54 -15.07 18.96
N GLN A 145 -12.29 -15.54 19.04
CA GLN A 145 -11.86 -16.47 20.08
C GLN A 145 -12.00 -15.85 21.49
N ASN A 146 -11.65 -14.57 21.63
CA ASN A 146 -11.77 -13.83 22.89
C ASN A 146 -13.24 -13.66 23.31
N LEU A 147 -14.14 -13.35 22.36
CA LEU A 147 -15.57 -13.26 22.63
C LEU A 147 -16.16 -14.60 23.08
N LEU A 148 -15.81 -15.70 22.42
CA LEU A 148 -16.26 -17.04 22.82
C LEU A 148 -15.75 -17.43 24.20
N ALA A 149 -14.49 -17.10 24.53
CA ALA A 149 -13.93 -17.34 25.85
C ALA A 149 -14.64 -16.51 26.93
N ALA A 150 -14.97 -15.24 26.64
CA ALA A 150 -15.71 -14.37 27.57
C ALA A 150 -17.11 -14.94 27.89
N VAL A 151 -17.82 -15.47 26.90
CA VAL A 151 -19.13 -16.13 27.08
C VAL A 151 -18.99 -17.44 27.85
N ALA A 152 -17.93 -18.21 27.62
CA ALA A 152 -17.68 -19.45 28.35
C ALA A 152 -17.31 -19.22 29.84
N HIS A 153 -16.65 -18.10 30.16
CA HIS A 153 -16.28 -17.73 31.53
C HIS A 153 -17.39 -16.99 32.28
N SER A 154 -18.38 -16.41 31.61
CA SER A 154 -19.54 -15.76 32.24
C SER A 154 -20.61 -16.77 32.70
N GLY A 155 -20.18 -17.92 33.24
CA GLY A 155 -21.04 -19.05 33.64
C GLY A 155 -22.06 -18.75 34.73
N HIS A 156 -23.07 -17.93 34.43
CA HIS A 156 -24.32 -17.86 35.15
C HIS A 156 -25.42 -18.42 34.24
N VAL A 157 -25.64 -19.72 34.41
CA VAL A 157 -26.89 -20.38 34.04
C VAL A 157 -27.98 -19.74 34.92
N ASP A 158 -29.12 -19.36 34.34
CA ASP A 158 -30.31 -18.81 35.02
C ASP A 158 -30.48 -17.27 35.11
N ASP A 159 -30.30 -16.51 34.02
CA ASP A 159 -31.15 -15.31 33.81
C ASP A 159 -31.27 -14.93 32.31
N PRO A 160 -32.45 -15.06 31.67
CA PRO A 160 -32.63 -14.76 30.24
C PRO A 160 -32.56 -13.25 29.89
N SER A 161 -32.32 -12.36 30.86
CA SER A 161 -32.31 -10.91 30.64
C SER A 161 -30.94 -10.30 30.26
N VAL A 162 -29.83 -11.02 30.44
CA VAL A 162 -28.47 -10.43 30.33
C VAL A 162 -27.83 -10.60 28.94
N ALA A 163 -28.38 -11.48 28.08
CA ALA A 163 -27.86 -11.75 26.75
C ALA A 163 -27.76 -10.54 25.78
N PRO A 164 -28.59 -9.48 25.84
CA PRO A 164 -28.46 -8.38 24.89
C PRO A 164 -27.40 -7.34 25.27
N GLN A 165 -26.96 -7.26 26.54
CA GLN A 165 -26.17 -6.13 27.02
C GLN A 165 -24.65 -6.26 26.77
N ALA A 166 -24.14 -7.49 26.60
CA ALA A 166 -22.74 -7.71 26.23
C ALA A 166 -22.41 -7.29 24.78
N LEU A 167 -23.43 -7.09 23.94
CA LEU A 167 -23.29 -6.55 22.59
C LEU A 167 -23.29 -5.01 22.57
N SER A 168 -23.62 -4.35 23.68
CA SER A 168 -23.83 -2.88 23.74
C SER A 168 -22.65 -2.10 24.32
N SER A 169 -21.69 -2.76 24.98
CA SER A 169 -20.58 -2.10 25.68
C SER A 169 -19.26 -2.03 24.89
N SER A 170 -19.20 -2.67 23.73
CA SER A 170 -18.13 -2.42 22.75
C SER A 170 -18.46 -1.17 21.96
N ASP A 171 -17.76 -0.08 22.27
CA ASP A 171 -17.79 1.17 21.53
C ASP A 171 -17.73 0.89 20.01
N PRO A 172 -18.78 1.20 19.23
CA PRO A 172 -18.82 0.91 17.79
C PRO A 172 -17.74 1.65 17.01
N SER A 173 -17.05 2.61 17.62
CA SER A 173 -15.88 3.28 17.05
C SER A 173 -14.57 2.45 17.14
N GLN A 174 -14.48 1.45 18.04
CA GLN A 174 -13.35 0.51 18.11
C GLN A 174 -13.51 -0.72 17.21
N MET A 175 -14.75 -1.02 16.77
CA MET A 175 -15.05 -2.06 15.79
C MET A 175 -14.96 -1.55 14.33
N GLY A 176 -14.10 -0.55 14.10
CA GLY A 176 -13.98 0.15 12.82
C GLY A 176 -13.08 -0.56 11.82
N SER A 177 -13.65 -0.92 10.67
CA SER A 177 -12.98 -1.18 9.37
C SER A 177 -12.51 -2.61 9.08
N PHE A 178 -13.45 -3.56 8.99
CA PHE A 178 -13.20 -4.93 8.53
C PHE A 178 -13.01 -5.10 7.00
N ILE A 179 -12.79 -4.03 6.24
CA ILE A 179 -12.98 -3.86 4.78
C ILE A 179 -14.31 -3.15 4.51
N ASN A 180 -14.23 -1.95 3.95
CA ASN A 180 -15.38 -1.14 3.53
C ASN A 180 -15.52 -1.12 2.00
N LEU A 181 -16.65 -0.60 1.51
CA LEU A 181 -16.95 -0.46 0.08
C LEU A 181 -15.87 0.32 -0.68
N GLU A 182 -15.32 1.37 -0.07
CA GLU A 182 -14.25 2.18 -0.65
C GLU A 182 -12.98 1.34 -0.90
N THR A 183 -12.59 0.51 0.07
CA THR A 183 -11.44 -0.39 -0.04
C THR A 183 -11.64 -1.39 -1.17
N LEU A 184 -12.82 -2.02 -1.26
CA LEU A 184 -13.15 -2.95 -2.33
C LEU A 184 -13.12 -2.28 -3.70
N THR A 185 -13.73 -1.09 -3.80
CA THR A 185 -13.72 -0.27 -5.02
C THR A 185 -12.28 0.03 -5.45
N GLN A 186 -11.39 0.34 -4.50
CA GLN A 186 -10.00 0.64 -4.79
C GLN A 186 -9.22 -0.60 -5.26
N ILE A 187 -9.41 -1.77 -4.61
CA ILE A 187 -8.81 -3.04 -5.05
C ILE A 187 -9.33 -3.41 -6.44
N TYR A 188 -10.61 -3.22 -6.71
CA TYR A 188 -11.21 -3.48 -8.03
C TYR A 188 -10.62 -2.56 -9.11
N ARG A 189 -10.47 -1.26 -8.83
CA ARG A 189 -9.79 -0.33 -9.74
C ARG A 189 -8.35 -0.76 -10.03
N LEU A 190 -7.61 -1.22 -9.02
CA LEU A 190 -6.26 -1.75 -9.18
C LEU A 190 -6.24 -3.00 -10.07
N HIS A 191 -7.22 -3.90 -9.87
CA HIS A 191 -7.44 -5.06 -10.72
C HIS A 191 -7.67 -4.66 -12.18
N CYS A 192 -8.59 -3.74 -12.47
CA CYS A 192 -8.85 -3.26 -13.83
C CYS A 192 -7.60 -2.64 -14.49
N VAL A 193 -6.84 -1.84 -13.73
CA VAL A 193 -5.58 -1.26 -14.21
C VAL A 193 -4.54 -2.33 -14.49
N SER A 194 -4.40 -3.35 -13.64
CA SER A 194 -3.46 -4.46 -13.87
C SER A 194 -3.88 -5.29 -15.08
N TYR A 195 -5.16 -5.64 -15.17
CA TYR A 195 -5.75 -6.43 -16.23
C TYR A 195 -5.55 -5.77 -17.60
N SER A 196 -5.90 -4.48 -17.73
CA SER A 196 -5.70 -3.72 -18.98
C SER A 196 -4.25 -3.66 -19.42
N ARG A 197 -3.29 -3.61 -18.49
CA ARG A 197 -1.85 -3.60 -18.83
C ARG A 197 -1.33 -4.95 -19.33
N ASN A 198 -1.92 -6.04 -18.84
CA ASN A 198 -1.44 -7.40 -19.13
C ASN A 198 -2.23 -8.10 -20.24
N CYS A 199 -3.49 -7.70 -20.50
CA CYS A 199 -4.38 -8.34 -21.48
C CYS A 199 -4.49 -7.59 -22.81
N LEU A 200 -3.75 -6.49 -23.00
CA LEU A 200 -3.61 -5.87 -24.32
C LEU A 200 -2.68 -6.70 -25.20
N PRO A 201 -3.14 -7.26 -26.33
CA PRO A 201 -2.28 -7.94 -27.28
C PRO A 201 -1.42 -6.89 -27.99
N GLY A 202 -0.17 -6.68 -27.54
CA GLY A 202 0.79 -5.91 -28.36
C GLY A 202 1.93 -5.15 -27.66
N VAL A 203 2.04 -5.10 -26.33
CA VAL A 203 3.14 -4.33 -25.69
C VAL A 203 3.93 -5.18 -24.70
N SER A 204 4.90 -5.93 -25.23
CA SER A 204 6.04 -6.39 -24.43
C SER A 204 6.98 -5.20 -24.16
N PRO A 205 7.42 -4.96 -22.91
CA PRO A 205 8.48 -3.99 -22.67
C PRO A 205 9.84 -4.67 -22.92
N ASN A 206 10.62 -4.10 -23.86
CA ASN A 206 11.99 -4.47 -24.27
C ASN A 206 12.17 -5.73 -25.12
N ARG A 207 12.30 -5.52 -26.44
CA ARG A 207 13.33 -6.19 -27.25
C ARG A 207 14.02 -5.17 -28.15
N THR A 208 15.31 -4.96 -27.92
CA THR A 208 16.23 -4.27 -28.82
C THR A 208 16.38 -5.07 -30.12
N ASN A 209 16.21 -4.39 -31.27
CA ASN A 209 16.62 -4.70 -32.65
C ASN A 209 16.83 -6.17 -33.09
N LYS A 210 16.07 -6.64 -34.10
CA LYS A 210 16.53 -6.87 -35.51
C LYS A 210 15.41 -7.48 -36.38
N GLU A 211 15.44 -7.13 -37.67
CA GLU A 211 14.50 -7.39 -38.78
C GLU A 211 14.08 -8.83 -39.13
N SER A 212 12.90 -8.88 -39.77
CA SER A 212 12.47 -9.66 -40.96
C SER A 212 11.67 -10.98 -40.84
N SER A 213 10.51 -10.93 -41.53
CA SER A 213 9.71 -11.98 -42.19
C SER A 213 8.46 -12.56 -41.48
N PRO A 214 7.31 -12.69 -42.19
CA PRO A 214 6.05 -13.14 -41.61
C PRO A 214 5.77 -14.62 -41.94
N SER A 215 5.33 -15.40 -40.95
CA SER A 215 4.60 -16.65 -41.20
C SER A 215 3.68 -17.03 -40.02
N GLY A 216 2.39 -17.09 -40.34
CA GLY A 216 1.37 -18.05 -39.89
C GLY A 216 1.17 -18.38 -38.40
N GLY A 217 -0.03 -18.07 -37.89
CA GLY A 217 -0.65 -18.78 -36.76
C GLY A 217 -1.89 -18.04 -36.22
N PRO A 218 -3.05 -18.70 -36.01
CA PRO A 218 -4.17 -18.09 -35.31
C PRO A 218 -3.76 -17.92 -33.85
N ASN A 219 -3.69 -16.67 -33.42
CA ASN A 219 -3.33 -16.33 -32.05
C ASN A 219 -4.56 -16.60 -31.18
N ASP A 220 -4.65 -17.80 -30.60
CA ASP A 220 -5.57 -18.07 -29.51
C ASP A 220 -5.19 -17.14 -28.36
N GLY A 221 -5.98 -16.07 -28.20
CA GLY A 221 -5.90 -15.20 -27.04
C GLY A 221 -6.06 -16.06 -25.78
N PRO A 222 -5.39 -15.69 -24.66
CA PRO A 222 -5.50 -16.46 -23.43
C PRO A 222 -6.98 -16.62 -23.10
N SER A 223 -7.42 -17.87 -22.97
CA SER A 223 -8.78 -18.22 -22.57
C SER A 223 -9.13 -17.40 -21.32
N SER A 224 -10.35 -16.87 -21.26
CA SER A 224 -10.89 -16.02 -20.18
C SER A 224 -10.49 -16.44 -18.75
N LEU A 225 -10.31 -17.75 -18.52
CA LEU A 225 -9.81 -18.32 -17.26
C LEU A 225 -8.35 -17.94 -16.93
N GLY A 226 -7.45 -17.98 -17.92
CA GLY A 226 -6.05 -17.57 -17.75
C GLY A 226 -5.90 -16.05 -17.57
N ALA A 227 -6.80 -15.26 -18.17
CA ALA A 227 -6.83 -13.80 -17.97
C ALA A 227 -7.19 -13.41 -16.52
N LEU A 228 -7.96 -14.26 -15.82
CA LEU A 228 -8.27 -14.11 -14.39
C LEU A 228 -7.04 -14.35 -13.51
N GLU A 229 -6.17 -15.31 -13.86
CA GLU A 229 -4.89 -15.57 -13.17
C GLU A 229 -3.82 -14.50 -13.48
N ILE A 230 -3.91 -13.83 -14.65
CA ILE A 230 -2.96 -12.81 -15.12
C ILE A 230 -3.01 -11.51 -14.28
N SER A 231 -4.12 -11.24 -13.60
CA SER A 231 -4.25 -10.11 -12.68
C SER A 231 -4.04 -10.61 -11.26
N GLY A 232 -2.82 -10.49 -10.72
CA GLY A 232 -2.54 -10.91 -9.34
C GLY A 232 -3.44 -10.27 -8.26
N PHE A 233 -4.21 -9.23 -8.62
CA PHE A 233 -5.25 -8.64 -7.77
C PHE A 233 -6.57 -9.44 -7.73
N ALA A 234 -6.79 -10.40 -8.63
CA ALA A 234 -7.99 -11.25 -8.63
C ALA A 234 -8.06 -12.08 -7.35
N GLU A 235 -6.94 -12.70 -6.96
CA GLU A 235 -6.80 -13.41 -5.69
C GLU A 235 -7.07 -12.48 -4.49
N VAL A 236 -6.53 -11.25 -4.54
CA VAL A 236 -6.75 -10.23 -3.50
C VAL A 236 -8.25 -9.89 -3.38
N LEU A 237 -8.96 -9.74 -4.50
CA LEU A 237 -10.41 -9.51 -4.50
C LEU A 237 -11.17 -10.70 -3.91
N THR A 238 -10.80 -11.93 -4.29
CA THR A 238 -11.43 -13.14 -3.74
C THR A 238 -11.23 -13.25 -2.22
N LEU A 239 -10.03 -12.95 -1.73
CA LEU A 239 -9.74 -12.94 -0.29
C LEU A 239 -10.51 -11.84 0.43
N ALA A 240 -10.55 -10.63 -0.13
CA ALA A 240 -11.32 -9.54 0.44
C ALA A 240 -12.83 -9.85 0.50
N TYR A 241 -13.37 -10.52 -0.52
CA TYR A 241 -14.75 -11.02 -0.55
C TYR A 241 -15.03 -12.01 0.58
N ARG A 242 -14.15 -13.01 0.77
CA ARG A 242 -14.32 -14.01 1.83
C ARG A 242 -14.35 -13.40 3.23
N LEU A 243 -13.61 -12.31 3.44
CA LEU A 243 -13.55 -11.63 4.74
C LEU A 243 -14.76 -10.74 5.01
N CYS A 244 -15.40 -10.19 3.98
CA CYS A 244 -16.58 -9.34 4.16
C CYS A 244 -17.56 -9.43 2.96
N PRO A 245 -18.38 -10.48 2.87
CA PRO A 245 -19.32 -10.67 1.75
C PRO A 245 -20.40 -9.59 1.65
N SER A 246 -20.83 -9.04 2.80
CA SER A 246 -21.89 -8.01 2.87
C SER A 246 -21.49 -6.70 2.20
N ALA A 247 -20.22 -6.31 2.26
CA ALA A 247 -19.72 -5.10 1.62
C ALA A 247 -19.78 -5.14 0.08
N TRP A 248 -19.96 -6.33 -0.51
CA TRP A 248 -20.06 -6.51 -1.96
C TRP A 248 -21.48 -6.42 -2.49
N VAL A 249 -22.49 -6.78 -1.69
CA VAL A 249 -23.90 -6.63 -2.07
C VAL A 249 -24.19 -5.16 -2.38
N SER A 250 -23.62 -4.24 -1.60
CA SER A 250 -23.70 -2.80 -1.84
C SER A 250 -22.89 -2.30 -3.05
N LEU A 251 -21.97 -3.09 -3.60
CA LEU A 251 -21.20 -2.73 -4.80
C LEU A 251 -21.94 -3.13 -6.08
N THR A 252 -22.80 -4.16 -6.04
CA THR A 252 -23.61 -4.59 -7.18
C THR A 252 -24.86 -3.75 -7.41
N ASP A 253 -25.26 -2.95 -6.41
CA ASP A 253 -26.39 -2.03 -6.48
C ASP A 253 -26.02 -0.62 -7.03
N LEU A 254 -24.75 -0.44 -7.47
CA LEU A 254 -24.20 0.79 -8.07
C LEU A 254 -24.00 0.63 -9.59
#